data_AF-A0A0Q8PPH4-F1
#
_entry.id   AF-A0A0Q8PPH4-F1
#
_cell.length_a   1.000
_cell.length_b   1.000
_cell.length_c   1.000
_cell.angle_alpha   90.00
_cell.angle_beta   90.00
_cell.angle_gamma   90.00
#
_symmetry.space_group_name_H-M   'P 1'
#
loop_
_entity.id
_entity.type
_entity.pdbx_description
1 polymer ?
#
loop_
_entity_poly.entity_id
_entity_poly.type
_entity_poly.pdbx_seq_one_letter_code
_entity_poly.pdbx_strand_id
1 'polypeptide(L)'
;MPGPLLRAAVLLIALATALVAALGPGIEPWDLAPWLARHGGLPYAVALAWLVLAPAALAAAALGVRRTPWPWVVAVSVHLLVPTLLVARFPHLFPDGTLLLLAASVVLGLASVVTVFPATDAHRGS
;
A
#
# COMPACT_ATOMS: atom_id res chain seq x y z
N MET A 1 0.90 -2.30 23.19
CA MET A 1 1.35 -3.04 21.99
C MET A 1 1.07 -2.21 20.74
N PRO A 2 2.08 -1.51 20.18
CA PRO A 2 1.88 -0.64 19.01
C PRO A 2 1.64 -1.40 17.69
N GLY A 3 2.09 -2.66 17.58
CA GLY A 3 2.03 -3.42 16.33
C GLY A 3 0.63 -3.57 15.69
N PRO A 4 -0.41 -4.01 16.43
CA PRO A 4 -1.77 -4.11 15.88
C PRO A 4 -2.33 -2.76 15.38
N LEU A 5 -2.06 -1.67 16.11
CA LEU A 5 -2.51 -0.32 15.74
C LEU A 5 -1.83 0.17 14.45
N LEU A 6 -0.53 -0.07 14.30
CA LEU A 6 0.21 0.28 13.08
C LEU A 6 -0.30 -0.51 11.86
N ARG A 7 -0.58 -1.81 12.02
CA ARG A 7 -1.18 -2.61 10.95
C ARG A 7 -2.57 -2.13 10.56
N ALA A 8 -3.39 -1.74 11.54
CA ALA A 8 -4.70 -1.15 11.29
C ALA A 8 -4.58 0.19 10.54
N ALA A 9 -3.62 1.04 10.92
CA ALA A 9 -3.36 2.30 10.22
C ALA A 9 -2.96 2.09 8.75
N VAL A 10 -2.06 1.13 8.48
CA VAL A 10 -1.68 0.75 7.11
C VAL A 10 -2.90 0.27 6.31
N LEU A 11 -3.76 -0.57 6.92
CA LEU A 11 -4.99 -1.04 6.28
C LEU A 11 -5.97 0.11 5.96
N LEU A 12 -6.13 1.07 6.88
CA LEU A 12 -6.99 2.22 6.66
C LEU A 12 -6.48 3.10 5.51
N ILE A 13 -5.17 3.33 5.43
CA ILE A 13 -4.56 4.06 4.31
C ILE A 13 -4.76 3.31 2.99
N ALA A 14 -4.52 2.00 2.98
CA ALA A 14 -4.73 1.18 1.81
C ALA A 14 -6.20 1.23 1.35
N LEU A 15 -7.16 1.16 2.29
CA LEU A 15 -8.59 1.24 1.98
C LEU A 15 -8.99 2.61 1.43
N ALA A 16 -8.52 3.70 2.04
CA ALA A 16 -8.75 5.04 1.54
C ALA A 16 -8.18 5.22 0.12
N THR A 17 -6.98 4.70 -0.12
CA THR A 17 -6.34 4.74 -1.46
C THR A 17 -7.11 3.90 -2.47
N ALA A 18 -7.59 2.71 -2.08
CA ALA A 18 -8.43 1.86 -2.91
C ALA A 18 -9.74 2.54 -3.31
N LEU A 19 -10.40 3.22 -2.37
CA LEU A 19 -11.62 3.99 -2.64
C LEU A 19 -11.38 5.12 -3.63
N VAL A 20 -10.29 5.88 -3.45
CA VAL A 20 -9.90 6.93 -4.40
C VAL A 20 -9.57 6.34 -5.77
N ALA A 21 -8.87 5.22 -5.85
CA ALA A 21 -8.55 4.57 -7.12
C ALA A 21 -9.81 4.02 -7.83
N ALA A 22 -10.77 3.49 -7.08
CA ALA A 22 -12.01 2.92 -7.63
C ALA A 22 -13.02 3.99 -8.07
N LEU A 23 -13.09 5.12 -7.37
CA LEU A 23 -14.08 6.19 -7.62
C LEU A 23 -13.49 7.36 -8.42
N GLY A 24 -12.18 7.52 -8.42
CA GLY A 24 -11.49 8.75 -8.80
C GLY A 24 -11.30 9.05 -10.29
N PRO A 25 -11.33 8.12 -11.26
CA PRO A 25 -11.08 8.54 -12.62
C PRO A 25 -12.21 9.41 -13.18
N GLY A 26 -13.45 9.24 -12.73
CA GLY A 26 -14.61 9.87 -13.38
C GLY A 26 -14.71 9.51 -14.87
N ILE A 27 -14.06 8.41 -15.26
CA ILE A 27 -14.00 7.92 -16.63
C ILE A 27 -15.11 6.88 -16.76
N GLU A 28 -15.95 7.08 -17.76
CA GLU A 28 -16.95 6.09 -18.12
C GLU A 28 -16.29 4.76 -18.51
N PRO A 29 -16.89 3.60 -18.19
CA PRO A 29 -16.28 2.29 -18.44
C PRO A 29 -15.82 2.08 -19.89
N TRP A 30 -16.54 2.62 -20.87
CA TRP A 30 -16.21 2.53 -22.29
C TRP A 30 -15.05 3.44 -22.73
N ASP A 31 -14.71 4.46 -21.95
CA ASP A 31 -13.57 5.37 -22.20
C ASP A 31 -12.29 4.93 -21.47
N LEU A 32 -12.38 3.90 -20.61
CA LEU A 32 -11.26 3.43 -19.80
C LEU A 32 -10.09 2.92 -20.64
N ALA A 33 -10.35 2.05 -21.62
CA ALA A 33 -9.31 1.48 -22.48
C ALA A 33 -8.55 2.54 -23.30
N PRO A 34 -9.21 3.46 -24.05
CA PRO A 34 -8.50 4.51 -24.77
C PRO A 34 -7.81 5.51 -23.82
N TRP A 35 -8.38 5.79 -22.65
CA TRP A 35 -7.72 6.63 -21.65
C TRP A 35 -6.45 5.97 -21.09
N LEU A 36 -6.50 4.68 -20.75
CA LEU A 36 -5.34 3.92 -20.27
C LEU A 36 -4.23 3.91 -21.32
N ALA A 37 -4.56 3.69 -22.60
CA ALA A 37 -3.58 3.73 -23.68
C ALA A 37 -2.81 5.07 -23.75
N ARG A 38 -3.46 6.19 -23.40
CA ARG A 38 -2.84 7.52 -23.35
C ARG A 38 -2.03 7.78 -22.07
N HIS A 39 -2.30 7.07 -20.98
CA HIS A 39 -1.74 7.33 -19.65
C HIS A 39 -0.89 6.16 -19.11
N GLY A 40 -0.17 5.48 -20.00
CA GLY A 40 0.82 4.47 -19.60
C GLY A 40 0.33 3.02 -19.68
N GLY A 41 -0.87 2.77 -20.20
CA GLY A 41 -1.37 1.47 -20.62
C GLY A 41 -1.39 0.42 -19.52
N LEU A 42 -0.88 -0.77 -19.84
CA LEU A 42 -0.87 -1.92 -18.96
C LEU A 42 -0.18 -1.68 -17.60
N PRO A 43 1.02 -1.04 -17.52
CA PRO A 43 1.62 -0.66 -16.23
C PRO A 43 0.70 0.14 -15.29
N TYR A 44 -0.03 1.12 -15.83
CA TYR A 44 -0.94 1.95 -15.02
C TYR A 44 -2.17 1.14 -14.57
N ALA A 45 -2.73 0.33 -15.48
CA ALA A 45 -3.84 -0.57 -15.17
C ALA A 45 -3.50 -1.57 -14.06
N VAL A 46 -2.31 -2.18 -14.13
CA VAL A 46 -1.81 -3.13 -13.11
C VAL A 46 -1.66 -2.45 -11.75
N ALA A 47 -1.11 -1.22 -11.73
CA ALA A 47 -0.98 -0.46 -10.49
C ALA A 47 -2.34 -0.11 -9.88
N LEU A 48 -3.30 0.35 -10.69
CA LEU A 48 -4.67 0.60 -10.21
C LEU A 48 -5.35 -0.66 -9.68
N ALA A 49 -5.24 -1.78 -10.40
CA ALA A 49 -5.78 -3.06 -9.94
C ALA A 49 -5.18 -3.47 -8.59
N TRP A 50 -3.87 -3.29 -8.42
CA TRP A 50 -3.22 -3.51 -7.14
C TRP A 50 -3.76 -2.58 -6.04
N LEU A 51 -3.91 -1.27 -6.29
CA LEU A 51 -4.45 -0.34 -5.28
C LEU A 51 -5.83 -0.77 -4.78
N VAL A 52 -6.68 -1.28 -5.67
CA VAL A 52 -8.01 -1.81 -5.32
C VAL A 52 -7.91 -3.10 -4.51
N LEU A 53 -6.98 -4.01 -4.84
CA LEU A 53 -6.83 -5.31 -4.19
C LEU A 53 -5.97 -5.28 -2.92
N ALA A 54 -5.15 -4.25 -2.74
CA ALA A 54 -4.17 -4.14 -1.65
C ALA A 54 -4.79 -4.28 -0.25
N PRO A 55 -5.97 -3.70 0.07
CA PRO A 55 -6.57 -3.87 1.39
C PRO A 55 -6.82 -5.34 1.74
N ALA A 56 -7.30 -6.14 0.78
CA ALA A 56 -7.56 -7.56 0.98
C ALA A 56 -6.26 -8.35 1.16
N ALA A 57 -5.25 -8.07 0.33
CA ALA A 57 -3.93 -8.71 0.42
C ALA A 57 -3.25 -8.40 1.78
N LEU A 58 -3.28 -7.14 2.20
CA LEU A 58 -2.75 -6.71 3.50
C LEU A 58 -3.52 -7.33 4.66
N ALA A 59 -4.84 -7.41 4.58
CA ALA A 59 -5.66 -8.02 5.64
C ALA A 59 -5.34 -9.51 5.81
N ALA A 60 -5.23 -10.25 4.70
CA ALA A 60 -4.82 -11.65 4.71
C ALA A 60 -3.41 -11.82 5.30
N ALA A 61 -2.47 -10.96 4.93
CA ALA A 61 -1.11 -10.96 5.47
C ALA A 61 -1.09 -10.66 6.98
N ALA A 62 -1.90 -9.71 7.45
CA ALA A 62 -2.02 -9.34 8.86
C ALA A 62 -2.50 -10.51 9.73
N LEU A 63 -3.43 -11.33 9.22
CA LEU A 63 -3.87 -12.55 9.89
C LEU A 63 -2.74 -13.60 9.99
N GLY A 64 -1.88 -13.64 8.97
CA GLY A 64 -0.71 -14.54 8.90
C GLY A 64 0.42 -14.20 9.87
N VAL A 65 0.52 -12.96 10.35
CA VAL A 65 1.61 -12.47 11.24
C VAL A 65 1.79 -13.35 12.47
N ARG A 66 0.70 -13.94 13.00
CA ARG A 66 0.76 -14.82 14.18
C ARG A 66 1.59 -16.08 13.94
N ARG A 67 1.72 -16.53 12.69
CA ARG A 67 2.51 -17.71 12.31
C ARG A 67 3.90 -17.32 11.85
N THR A 68 4.01 -16.25 11.07
CA THR A 68 5.29 -15.78 10.50
C THR A 68 5.16 -14.31 10.10
N PRO A 69 6.20 -13.47 10.30
CA PRO A 69 6.16 -12.06 9.92
C PRO A 69 6.23 -11.84 8.41
N TRP A 70 6.78 -12.79 7.64
CA TRP A 70 7.16 -12.61 6.24
C TRP A 70 6.01 -12.22 5.29
N PRO A 71 4.79 -12.80 5.38
CA PRO A 71 3.69 -12.39 4.52
C PRO A 71 3.36 -10.90 4.67
N TRP A 72 3.43 -10.37 5.90
CA TRP A 72 3.21 -8.95 6.15
C TRP A 72 4.33 -8.08 5.57
N VAL A 73 5.58 -8.49 5.75
CA VAL A 73 6.74 -7.79 5.18
C VAL A 73 6.62 -7.67 3.66
N VAL A 74 6.29 -8.79 2.99
CA VAL A 74 6.13 -8.81 1.53
C VAL A 74 4.95 -7.94 1.10
N ALA A 75 3.79 -8.09 1.73
CA ALA A 75 2.59 -7.33 1.37
C ALA A 75 2.79 -5.83 1.53
N VAL A 76 3.39 -5.38 2.64
CA VAL A 76 3.72 -3.97 2.86
C VAL A 76 4.75 -3.49 1.84
N SER A 77 5.81 -4.27 1.56
CA SER A 77 6.84 -3.86 0.61
C SER A 77 6.27 -3.65 -0.80
N VAL A 78 5.44 -4.57 -1.28
CA VAL A 78 4.74 -4.43 -2.56
C VAL A 78 3.77 -3.23 -2.51
N HIS A 79 3.03 -3.08 -1.40
CA HIS A 79 2.11 -1.96 -1.23
C HIS A 79 2.80 -0.60 -1.20
N LEU A 80 4.02 -0.48 -0.71
CA LEU A 80 4.77 0.79 -0.76
C LEU A 80 5.40 1.02 -2.13
N LEU A 81 5.89 -0.04 -2.77
CA LEU A 81 6.54 0.03 -4.07
C LEU A 81 5.57 0.52 -5.16
N VAL A 82 4.36 -0.06 -5.24
CA VAL A 82 3.42 0.23 -6.34
C VAL A 82 2.99 1.71 -6.38
N PRO A 83 2.48 2.33 -5.30
CA PRO A 83 2.14 3.75 -5.28
C PRO A 83 3.36 4.64 -5.51
N THR A 84 4.54 4.27 -5.00
CA THR A 84 5.77 5.04 -5.21
C THR A 84 6.14 5.07 -6.70
N LEU A 85 6.11 3.92 -7.37
CA LEU A 85 6.35 3.84 -8.81
C LEU A 85 5.27 4.57 -9.60
N LEU A 86 4.02 4.52 -9.15
CA LEU A 86 2.91 5.20 -9.80
C LEU A 86 3.10 6.73 -9.77
N VAL A 87 3.41 7.29 -8.59
CA VAL A 87 3.67 8.72 -8.42
C VAL A 87 4.94 9.16 -9.16
N ALA A 88 6.00 8.36 -9.10
CA ALA A 88 7.26 8.68 -9.79
C ALA A 88 7.11 8.67 -11.32
N ARG A 89 6.31 7.74 -11.86
CA ARG A 89 6.13 7.58 -13.32
C ARG A 89 5.05 8.49 -13.89
N PHE A 90 4.01 8.81 -13.10
CA PHE A 90 2.87 9.60 -13.55
C PHE A 90 2.59 10.78 -12.61
N PRO A 91 3.59 11.66 -12.34
CA PRO A 91 3.45 12.73 -11.36
C PRO A 91 2.31 13.71 -11.69
N HIS A 92 2.03 13.92 -12.98
CA HIS A 92 0.97 14.79 -13.48
C HIS A 92 -0.45 14.28 -13.18
N LEU A 93 -0.62 13.02 -12.78
CA LEU A 93 -1.92 12.44 -12.43
C LEU A 93 -2.26 12.60 -10.95
N PHE A 94 -1.34 13.14 -10.14
CA PHE A 94 -1.50 13.23 -8.69
C PHE A 94 -1.54 14.68 -8.23
N PRO A 95 -2.52 15.06 -7.38
CA PRO A 95 -2.57 16.39 -6.78
C PRO A 95 -1.41 16.61 -5.78
N ASP A 96 -1.13 17.88 -5.47
CA ASP A 96 0.03 18.30 -4.64
C ASP A 96 0.08 17.68 -3.24
N GLY A 97 -1.05 17.22 -2.70
CA GLY A 97 -1.14 16.53 -1.40
C GLY A 97 -0.77 15.04 -1.42
N THR A 98 -0.68 14.39 -2.58
CA THR A 98 -0.44 12.94 -2.68
C THR A 98 0.93 12.52 -2.14
N LEU A 99 1.94 13.39 -2.26
CA LEU A 99 3.28 13.10 -1.74
C LEU A 99 3.30 12.98 -0.21
N LEU A 100 2.51 13.79 0.50
CA LEU A 100 2.39 13.71 1.96
C LEU A 100 1.71 12.41 2.38
N LEU A 101 0.65 12.00 1.68
CA LEU A 101 -0.03 10.73 1.91
C LEU A 101 0.92 9.54 1.66
N LEU A 102 1.70 9.60 0.57
CA LEU A 102 2.70 8.59 0.24
C LEU A 102 3.78 8.52 1.32
N ALA A 103 4.32 9.66 1.76
CA ALA A 103 5.31 9.72 2.82
C ALA A 103 4.76 9.13 4.15
N ALA A 104 3.53 9.49 4.53
CA ALA A 104 2.87 8.93 5.70
C ALA A 104 2.68 7.40 5.58
N SER A 105 2.28 6.92 4.40
CA SER A 105 2.15 5.50 4.12
C SER A 105 3.48 4.77 4.25
N VAL A 106 4.57 5.33 3.72
CA VAL A 106 5.93 4.77 3.85
C VAL A 106 6.35 4.69 5.31
N VAL A 107 6.20 5.77 6.08
CA VAL A 107 6.58 5.80 7.50
C VAL A 107 5.78 4.75 8.29
N LEU A 108 4.47 4.71 8.12
CA LEU A 108 3.60 3.75 8.82
C LEU A 108 3.85 2.31 8.38
N GLY A 109 4.08 2.08 7.08
CA GLY A 109 4.41 0.78 6.53
C GLY A 109 5.70 0.24 7.13
N LEU A 110 6.78 1.03 7.08
CA LEU A 110 8.08 0.65 7.65
C LEU A 110 7.98 0.42 9.17
N ALA A 111 7.32 1.33 9.90
CA ALA A 111 7.08 1.15 11.33
C ALA A 111 6.34 -0.16 11.62
N SER A 112 5.28 -0.47 10.85
CA SER A 112 4.51 -1.70 11.03
C SER A 112 5.36 -2.95 10.79
N VAL A 113 6.27 -2.93 9.80
CA VAL A 113 7.20 -4.02 9.50
C VAL A 113 8.18 -4.24 10.66
N VAL A 114 8.74 -3.17 11.22
CA VAL A 114 9.66 -3.31 12.37
C VAL A 114 8.95 -3.97 13.55
N THR A 115 7.68 -3.66 13.79
CA THR A 115 6.93 -4.20 14.94
C THR A 115 6.46 -5.66 14.80
N VAL A 116 6.62 -6.30 13.64
CA VAL A 116 6.30 -7.74 13.50
C VAL A 116 7.47 -8.65 13.87
N PHE A 117 8.67 -8.09 14.03
CA PHE A 117 9.80 -8.83 14.56
C PHE A 117 9.79 -8.74 16.10
N PRO A 118 9.98 -9.86 16.82
CA PRO A 118 10.22 -9.81 18.26
C PRO A 118 11.45 -8.94 18.52
N ALA A 119 11.40 -8.06 19.53
CA ALA A 119 12.60 -7.37 19.99
C ALA A 119 13.61 -8.44 20.42
N THR A 120 14.72 -8.56 19.70
CA THR A 120 15.64 -9.68 19.86
C THR A 120 16.40 -9.67 21.19
N ASP A 121 16.37 -8.60 21.99
CA ASP A 121 17.27 -8.48 23.14
C ASP A 121 16.58 -7.95 24.40
N ALA A 122 16.47 -8.82 25.40
CA ALA A 122 16.49 -8.41 26.80
C ALA A 122 17.11 -9.47 27.75
N HIS A 123 17.12 -10.77 27.46
CA HIS A 123 17.50 -11.79 28.46
C HIS A 123 18.44 -12.89 27.94
N ARG A 124 19.64 -12.52 27.47
CA ARG A 124 20.78 -13.46 27.44
C ARG A 124 21.95 -12.87 28.21
N GLY A 125 22.03 -13.20 29.50
CA GLY A 125 23.24 -13.01 30.31
C GLY A 125 23.00 -12.30 31.64
N SER A 126 22.48 -13.02 32.63
CA SER A 126 22.77 -12.79 34.05
C SER A 126 23.05 -14.12 34.71
#